data_AF-A0AA88KGG9-F1
#
_entry.id   AF-A0AA88KGG9-F1
#
_cell.length_a   1.000
_cell.length_b   1.000
_cell.length_c   1.000
_cell.angle_alpha   90.00
_cell.angle_beta   90.00
_cell.angle_gamma   90.00
#
_symmetry.space_group_name_H-M   'P 1'
#
loop_
_entity.id
_entity.type
_entity.pdbx_description
1 polymer ?
#
loop_
_entity_poly.entity_id
_entity_poly.type
_entity_poly.pdbx_seq_one_letter_code
_entity_poly.pdbx_strand_id
1 'polypeptide(L)'
;MSGLFYSIHPKTASKILCSHFEAQFAHYVFPCFDDWEEKATFQLSVSNLHSNFRCISNTTPKMKNDSKKIITFNTTPKMSIYLVGLFIGQFECIETTYTSNLDNTEIPINVNYLESTSLITDNAKTVLDMSCKILPILENYFDSALSKQQISKIDWIIIPDLIIGGGMENWGCITLLEKHTANTSMDMKKLGPFVEILSHELSHFWVGNLVGFPFHIKEGLALYLEQIVTDEVLKRPSSLSIKKNSTEKRKDLVTEIKQGNDNLSVEQAFSKMFSGVAYTQCFDWICTECVGALGPTTFRDRLRQLISENEFGFVHEKDFTQVFK
;
A
#
# COMPACT_ATOMS: atom_id res chain seq x y z
N MET A 1 -5.69 -11.59 12.44
CA MET A 1 -4.24 -11.36 12.38
C MET A 1 -4.04 -9.85 12.30
N SER A 2 -4.02 -9.20 13.47
CA SER A 2 -3.95 -7.74 13.59
C SER A 2 -2.98 -7.39 14.72
N GLY A 3 -2.40 -6.20 14.72
CA GLY A 3 -1.33 -5.84 15.64
C GLY A 3 -0.04 -6.57 15.24
N LEU A 4 0.62 -7.23 16.20
CA LEU A 4 1.83 -8.01 15.97
C LEU A 4 1.52 -9.51 16.08
N PHE A 5 1.78 -10.27 15.02
CA PHE A 5 1.37 -11.67 14.94
C PHE A 5 2.38 -12.53 14.16
N TYR A 6 2.26 -13.86 14.28
CA TYR A 6 3.01 -14.79 13.45
C TYR A 6 2.21 -15.20 12.21
N SER A 7 2.77 -14.94 11.02
CA SER A 7 2.34 -15.56 9.77
C SER A 7 3.15 -16.86 9.60
N ILE A 8 2.48 -17.99 9.39
CA ILE A 8 3.08 -19.33 9.39
C ILE A 8 2.87 -19.96 8.02
N HIS A 9 3.97 -20.34 7.36
CA HIS A 9 3.88 -21.01 6.07
C HIS A 9 3.31 -22.43 6.25
N PRO A 10 2.20 -22.79 5.57
CA PRO A 10 1.45 -24.01 5.88
C PRO A 10 2.20 -25.30 5.55
N LYS A 11 3.18 -25.26 4.64
CA LYS A 11 3.92 -26.46 4.22
C LYS A 11 5.17 -26.72 5.04
N THR A 12 5.84 -25.66 5.49
CA THR A 12 7.18 -25.77 6.10
C THR A 12 7.21 -25.34 7.55
N ALA A 13 6.11 -24.76 8.06
CA ALA A 13 6.00 -24.19 9.39
C ALA A 13 7.00 -23.04 9.67
N SER A 14 7.67 -22.52 8.64
CA SER A 14 8.46 -21.28 8.71
C SER A 14 7.59 -20.13 9.19
N LYS A 15 8.11 -19.32 10.13
CA LYS A 15 7.37 -18.25 10.79
C LYS A 15 7.95 -16.88 10.44
N ILE A 16 7.06 -15.93 10.20
CA ILE A 16 7.37 -14.50 10.11
C ILE A 16 6.63 -13.80 11.23
N LEU A 17 7.32 -12.98 12.02
CA LEU A 17 6.65 -11.97 12.84
C LEU A 17 6.27 -10.81 11.94
N CYS A 18 4.98 -10.52 11.82
CA CYS A 18 4.43 -9.45 10.99
C CYS A 18 3.68 -8.44 11.84
N SER A 19 3.69 -7.17 11.43
CA SER A 19 2.77 -6.15 11.91
C SER A 19 1.66 -5.88 10.88
N HIS A 20 0.44 -5.65 11.35
CA HIS A 20 -0.65 -5.09 10.55
C HIS A 20 -1.49 -4.17 11.44
N PHE A 21 -1.41 -2.86 11.19
CA PHE A 21 -1.98 -1.83 12.07
C PHE A 21 -3.21 -1.14 11.49
N GLU A 22 -3.50 -1.31 10.20
CA GLU A 22 -4.74 -0.80 9.61
C GLU A 22 -5.93 -1.67 10.04
N ALA A 23 -7.05 -1.13 10.53
CA ALA A 23 -7.39 0.28 10.63
C ALA A 23 -6.81 1.00 11.84
N GLN A 24 -7.03 0.45 13.03
CA GLN A 24 -6.58 1.02 14.30
C GLN A 24 -6.16 -0.15 15.19
N PHE A 25 -5.10 -0.84 14.79
CA PHE A 25 -4.56 -1.96 15.56
C PHE A 25 -3.17 -1.68 16.15
N ALA A 26 -2.62 -0.48 15.95
CA ALA A 26 -1.32 -0.11 16.53
C ALA A 26 -1.39 -0.07 18.06
N HIS A 27 -2.50 0.38 18.62
CA HIS A 27 -2.69 0.48 20.08
C HIS A 27 -2.70 -0.88 20.81
N TYR A 28 -2.91 -2.00 20.09
CA TYR A 28 -2.76 -3.34 20.67
C TYR A 28 -1.30 -3.73 20.89
N VAL A 29 -0.35 -3.03 20.28
CA VAL A 29 1.09 -3.34 20.34
C VAL A 29 1.83 -2.34 21.22
N PHE A 30 1.51 -1.05 21.13
CA PHE A 30 2.11 -0.01 21.96
C PHE A 30 1.16 1.16 22.20
N PRO A 31 1.27 1.89 23.33
CA PRO A 31 0.45 3.07 23.58
C PRO A 31 0.71 4.16 22.54
N CYS A 32 -0.35 4.62 21.88
CA CYS A 32 -0.27 5.63 20.83
C CYS A 32 -1.60 6.35 20.63
N PHE A 33 -1.55 7.49 19.93
CA PHE A 33 -2.72 8.10 19.30
C PHE A 33 -2.96 7.35 17.99
N ASP A 34 -3.85 6.34 18.03
CA ASP A 34 -4.15 5.47 16.89
C ASP A 34 -5.18 6.11 15.94
N ASP A 35 -4.84 7.30 15.45
CA ASP A 35 -5.64 8.08 14.50
C ASP A 35 -4.93 8.14 13.15
N TRP A 36 -5.70 8.06 12.07
CA TRP A 36 -5.20 8.09 10.69
C TRP A 36 -4.76 9.48 10.28
N GLU A 37 -5.41 10.51 10.83
CA GLU A 37 -5.16 11.91 10.51
C GLU A 37 -3.90 12.42 11.22
N GLU A 38 -3.60 11.86 12.40
CA GLU A 38 -2.46 12.25 13.23
C GLU A 38 -1.16 11.59 12.76
N LYS A 39 -0.40 12.33 11.95
CA LYS A 39 0.89 11.88 11.44
C LYS A 39 2.06 12.26 12.36
N ALA A 40 2.97 11.31 12.56
CA ALA A 40 4.19 11.48 13.37
C ALA A 40 5.41 10.84 12.67
N THR A 41 6.60 11.04 13.24
CA THR A 41 7.82 10.33 12.81
C THR A 41 8.12 9.20 13.77
N PHE A 42 8.60 8.06 13.25
CA PHE A 42 8.85 6.86 14.04
C PHE A 42 10.29 6.41 13.90
N GLN A 43 10.92 6.00 15.00
CA GLN A 43 12.22 5.33 14.97
C GLN A 43 12.11 4.00 15.71
N LEU A 44 12.24 2.91 14.96
CA LEU A 44 12.12 1.57 15.49
C LEU A 44 13.49 1.01 15.89
N SER A 45 13.55 0.39 17.06
CA SER A 45 14.69 -0.43 17.49
C SER A 45 14.19 -1.80 17.93
N VAL A 46 14.83 -2.85 17.44
CA VAL A 46 14.50 -4.23 17.76
C VAL A 46 15.72 -4.89 18.39
N SER A 47 15.55 -5.40 19.60
CA SER A 47 16.57 -6.15 20.33
C SER A 47 16.32 -7.65 20.29
N ASN A 48 17.33 -8.43 20.68
CA ASN A 48 17.26 -9.89 20.79
C ASN A 48 16.95 -10.58 19.45
N LEU A 49 17.38 -10.00 18.34
CA LEU A 49 17.22 -10.57 17.01
C LEU A 49 18.07 -11.85 16.85
N HIS A 50 17.46 -12.94 16.36
CA HIS A 50 18.22 -14.13 16.02
C HIS A 50 19.15 -13.85 14.82
N SER A 51 20.39 -14.35 14.85
CA SER A 51 21.41 -14.02 13.83
C SER A 51 21.02 -14.38 12.40
N ASN A 52 20.16 -15.40 12.25
CA ASN A 52 19.72 -15.89 10.94
C ASN A 52 18.43 -15.21 10.44
N PHE A 53 17.89 -14.24 11.18
CA PHE A 53 16.67 -13.53 10.80
C PHE A 53 17.01 -12.16 10.23
N ARG A 54 16.35 -11.82 9.12
CA ARG A 54 16.29 -10.45 8.63
C ARG A 54 15.20 -9.72 9.39
N CYS A 55 15.46 -8.47 9.73
CA CYS A 55 14.50 -7.55 10.32
C CYS A 55 14.29 -6.41 9.33
N ILE A 56 13.06 -6.24 8.89
CA ILE A 56 12.66 -5.27 7.86
C ILE A 56 11.64 -4.32 8.49
N SER A 57 11.78 -3.04 8.22
CA SER A 57 10.84 -1.98 8.63
C SER A 57 10.78 -0.91 7.54
N ASN A 58 10.07 0.19 7.77
CA ASN A 58 9.80 1.23 6.77
C ASN A 58 11.09 1.82 6.13
N THR A 59 12.14 2.01 6.93
CA THR A 59 13.40 2.65 6.49
C THR A 59 14.57 1.67 6.47
N THR A 60 15.72 2.12 5.96
CA THR A 60 16.98 1.39 6.07
C THR A 60 17.52 1.37 7.52
N PRO A 61 18.29 0.34 7.89
CA PRO A 61 18.96 0.30 9.20
C PRO A 61 19.95 1.47 9.38
N LYS A 62 19.85 2.18 10.50
CA LYS A 62 20.81 3.22 10.94
C LYS A 62 22.01 2.62 11.67
N MET A 63 21.76 1.62 12.51
CA MET A 63 22.77 0.96 13.33
C MET A 63 22.44 -0.52 13.49
N LYS A 64 23.46 -1.37 13.41
CA LYS A 64 23.40 -2.78 13.80
C LYS A 64 24.45 -3.03 14.86
N ASN A 65 24.04 -3.54 16.01
CA ASN A 65 24.92 -3.98 17.08
C ASN A 65 24.77 -5.49 17.24
N ASP A 66 25.63 -6.25 16.55
CA ASP A 66 25.56 -7.71 16.52
C ASP A 66 25.83 -8.33 17.88
N SER A 67 26.72 -7.73 18.69
CA SER A 67 27.01 -8.20 20.05
C SER A 67 25.80 -8.14 20.98
N LYS A 68 24.95 -7.11 20.81
CA LYS A 68 23.70 -6.94 21.57
C LYS A 68 22.47 -7.47 20.83
N LYS A 69 22.64 -7.93 19.58
CA LYS A 69 21.56 -8.33 18.67
C LYS A 69 20.49 -7.24 18.52
N ILE A 70 20.92 -5.99 18.38
CA ILE A 70 20.05 -4.82 18.23
C ILE A 70 20.18 -4.27 16.82
N ILE A 71 19.04 -4.01 16.19
CA ILE A 71 18.94 -3.21 14.96
C ILE A 71 18.10 -1.97 15.24
N THR A 72 18.63 -0.81 14.87
CA THR A 72 17.92 0.48 14.94
C THR A 72 17.78 1.01 13.53
N PHE A 73 16.55 1.35 13.15
CA PHE A 73 16.21 1.90 11.83
C PHE A 73 16.37 3.43 11.80
N ASN A 74 16.49 3.99 10.59
CA ASN A 74 16.40 5.43 10.42
C ASN A 74 15.00 5.93 10.79
N THR A 75 14.90 7.19 11.23
CA THR A 75 13.60 7.80 11.51
C THR A 75 12.79 7.89 10.22
N THR A 76 11.52 7.51 10.26
CA THR A 76 10.61 7.58 9.11
C THR A 76 10.31 9.02 8.73
N PRO A 77 9.85 9.26 7.49
CA PRO A 77 9.11 10.47 7.17
C PRO A 77 7.89 10.62 8.09
N LYS A 78 7.30 11.82 8.12
CA LYS A 78 6.05 12.06 8.85
C LYS A 78 4.93 11.24 8.20
N MET A 79 4.37 10.28 8.93
CA MET A 79 3.39 9.34 8.40
C MET A 79 2.33 8.95 9.43
N SER A 80 1.21 8.39 8.97
CA SER A 80 0.17 7.86 9.85
C SER A 80 0.66 6.57 10.50
N ILE A 81 0.24 6.32 11.74
CA ILE A 81 0.74 5.21 12.55
C ILE A 81 0.42 3.82 11.98
N TYR A 82 -0.71 3.69 11.27
CA TYR A 82 -1.12 2.42 10.65
C TYR A 82 -0.11 1.90 9.60
N LEU A 83 0.75 2.79 9.08
CA LEU A 83 1.77 2.48 8.07
C LEU A 83 3.06 1.92 8.66
N VAL A 84 3.24 1.97 9.99
CA VAL A 84 4.42 1.39 10.64
C VAL A 84 4.46 -0.11 10.36
N GLY A 85 5.57 -0.56 9.77
CA GLY A 85 5.82 -1.94 9.39
C GLY A 85 6.98 -2.55 10.17
N LEU A 86 6.82 -3.81 10.61
CA LEU A 86 7.86 -4.64 11.19
C LEU A 86 7.68 -6.08 10.73
N PHE A 87 8.70 -6.60 10.06
CA PHE A 87 8.74 -7.97 9.56
C PHE A 87 10.03 -8.64 9.96
N ILE A 88 9.94 -9.76 10.67
CA ILE A 88 11.10 -10.53 11.14
C ILE A 88 10.94 -11.99 10.75
N GLY A 89 11.89 -12.50 9.99
CA GLY A 89 11.88 -13.89 9.54
C GLY A 89 13.17 -14.29 8.87
N GLN A 90 13.28 -15.57 8.55
CA GLN A 90 14.38 -16.11 7.75
C GLN A 90 14.09 -15.85 6.27
N PHE A 91 14.26 -14.60 5.85
CA PHE A 91 14.00 -14.18 4.49
C PHE A 91 15.22 -14.41 3.58
N GLU A 92 14.95 -15.00 2.43
CA GLU A 92 15.76 -14.79 1.22
C GLU A 92 15.38 -13.45 0.58
N CYS A 93 16.29 -12.89 -0.21
CA CYS A 93 16.15 -11.55 -0.76
C CYS A 93 16.75 -11.49 -2.16
N ILE A 94 15.98 -10.98 -3.10
CA ILE A 94 16.47 -10.52 -4.40
C ILE A 94 16.27 -9.01 -4.52
N GLU A 95 17.14 -8.34 -5.25
CA GLU A 95 17.19 -6.88 -5.29
C GLU A 95 17.38 -6.35 -6.72
N THR A 96 16.87 -5.15 -6.94
CA THR A 96 17.17 -4.31 -8.10
C THR A 96 17.22 -2.85 -7.66
N THR A 97 17.57 -1.95 -8.57
CA THR A 97 17.53 -0.51 -8.32
C THR A 97 16.62 0.13 -9.36
N TYR A 98 15.70 0.98 -8.88
CA TYR A 98 14.91 1.86 -9.73
C TYR A 98 15.56 3.24 -9.78
N THR A 99 15.70 3.80 -10.97
CA THR A 99 16.17 5.18 -11.17
C THR A 99 15.00 6.03 -11.62
N SER A 100 14.67 7.07 -10.86
CA SER A 100 13.59 8.01 -11.22
C SER A 100 13.90 8.73 -12.53
N ASN A 101 12.91 8.81 -13.41
CA ASN A 101 13.02 9.61 -14.64
C ASN A 101 12.86 11.11 -14.39
N LEU A 102 12.33 11.50 -13.24
CA LEU A 102 12.05 12.91 -12.91
C LEU A 102 13.29 13.62 -12.33
N ASP A 103 14.10 12.91 -11.53
CA ASP A 103 15.24 13.53 -10.84
C ASP A 103 16.52 12.68 -10.80
N ASN A 104 16.53 11.49 -11.42
CA ASN A 104 17.66 10.54 -11.42
C ASN A 104 18.03 9.97 -10.05
N THR A 105 17.16 10.08 -9.04
CA THR A 105 17.38 9.43 -7.75
C THR A 105 17.27 7.92 -7.90
N GLU A 106 18.22 7.19 -7.31
CA GLU A 106 18.20 5.73 -7.24
C GLU A 106 17.52 5.26 -5.94
N ILE A 107 16.56 4.35 -6.08
CA ILE A 107 15.82 3.74 -4.97
C ILE A 107 15.98 2.21 -5.05
N PRO A 108 16.58 1.58 -4.03
CA PRO A 108 16.64 0.12 -3.94
C PRO A 108 15.25 -0.48 -3.83
N ILE A 109 14.98 -1.53 -4.62
CA ILE A 109 13.79 -2.35 -4.52
C ILE A 109 14.20 -3.78 -4.22
N ASN A 110 13.70 -4.34 -3.12
CA ASN A 110 13.99 -5.72 -2.74
C ASN A 110 12.70 -6.52 -2.58
N VAL A 111 12.79 -7.82 -2.84
CA VAL A 111 11.70 -8.78 -2.59
C VAL A 111 12.20 -9.80 -1.58
N ASN A 112 11.53 -9.85 -0.44
CA ASN A 112 11.86 -10.70 0.69
C ASN A 112 10.82 -11.82 0.81
N TYR A 113 11.26 -13.07 0.80
CA TYR A 113 10.39 -14.25 0.83
C TYR A 113 11.03 -15.38 1.65
N LEU A 114 10.23 -16.29 2.19
CA LEU A 114 10.71 -17.28 3.18
C LEU A 114 11.58 -18.39 2.59
N GLU A 115 11.29 -18.83 1.37
CA GLU A 115 11.91 -20.03 0.79
C GLU A 115 12.11 -19.87 -0.71
N SER A 116 13.28 -20.19 -1.24
CA SER A 116 13.52 -20.27 -2.69
C SER A 116 13.07 -21.60 -3.28
N THR A 117 11.80 -21.66 -3.70
CA THR A 117 11.43 -22.55 -4.82
C THR A 117 11.72 -21.84 -6.15
N SER A 118 11.84 -22.58 -7.26
CA SER A 118 11.97 -21.94 -8.58
C SER A 118 10.77 -21.04 -8.88
N LEU A 119 9.56 -21.51 -8.56
CA LEU A 119 8.31 -20.78 -8.78
C LEU A 119 8.26 -19.45 -8.02
N ILE A 120 8.53 -19.46 -6.72
CA ILE A 120 8.49 -18.24 -5.91
C ILE A 120 9.63 -17.28 -6.28
N THR A 121 10.80 -17.79 -6.67
CA THR A 121 11.90 -16.98 -7.17
C THR A 121 11.51 -16.26 -8.47
N ASP A 122 10.84 -16.93 -9.40
CA ASP A 122 10.38 -16.32 -10.66
C ASP A 122 9.22 -15.35 -10.45
N ASN A 123 8.34 -15.64 -9.48
CA ASN A 123 7.32 -14.69 -9.04
C ASN A 123 7.97 -13.43 -8.44
N ALA A 124 8.97 -13.59 -7.57
CA ALA A 124 9.71 -12.49 -6.97
C ALA A 124 10.43 -11.64 -8.03
N LYS A 125 11.06 -12.24 -9.06
CA LYS A 125 11.63 -11.50 -10.19
C LYS A 125 10.57 -10.68 -10.92
N THR A 126 9.36 -11.23 -11.07
CA THR A 126 8.24 -10.52 -11.69
C THR A 126 7.80 -9.33 -10.84
N VAL A 127 7.82 -9.43 -9.50
CA VAL A 127 7.59 -8.27 -8.61
C VAL A 127 8.61 -7.15 -8.89
N LEU A 128 9.90 -7.48 -8.97
CA LEU A 128 10.96 -6.50 -9.29
C LEU A 128 10.71 -5.84 -10.66
N ASP A 129 10.52 -6.66 -11.69
CA ASP A 129 10.34 -6.19 -13.07
C ASP A 129 9.10 -5.29 -13.22
N MET A 130 7.99 -5.66 -12.58
CA MET A 130 6.75 -4.88 -12.65
C MET A 130 6.84 -3.62 -11.80
N SER A 131 7.48 -3.65 -10.63
CA SER A 131 7.72 -2.45 -9.82
C SER A 131 8.49 -1.39 -10.63
N CYS A 132 9.56 -1.80 -11.33
CA CYS A 132 10.34 -0.90 -12.18
C CYS A 132 9.57 -0.36 -13.40
N LYS A 133 8.49 -1.02 -13.82
CA LYS A 133 7.60 -0.55 -14.91
C LYS A 133 6.48 0.35 -14.39
N ILE A 134 5.95 0.07 -13.20
CA ILE A 134 4.85 0.78 -12.56
C ILE A 134 5.31 2.15 -12.04
N LEU A 135 6.42 2.19 -11.30
CA LEU A 135 6.92 3.40 -10.65
C LEU A 135 7.07 4.61 -11.58
N PRO A 136 7.69 4.52 -12.78
CA PRO A 136 7.81 5.68 -13.65
C PRO A 136 6.45 6.17 -14.16
N ILE A 137 5.44 5.30 -14.30
CA ILE A 137 4.09 5.69 -14.69
C ILE A 137 3.44 6.49 -13.57
N LEU A 138 3.55 6.02 -12.32
CA LEU A 138 3.02 6.72 -11.15
C LEU A 138 3.74 8.05 -10.89
N GLU A 139 5.08 8.07 -10.92
CA GLU A 139 5.86 9.31 -10.79
C GLU A 139 5.42 10.34 -11.83
N ASN A 140 5.28 9.92 -13.09
CA ASN A 140 4.77 10.78 -14.16
C ASN A 140 3.32 11.19 -13.92
N TYR A 141 2.46 10.28 -13.46
CA TYR A 141 1.04 10.57 -13.19
C TYR A 141 0.90 11.65 -12.11
N PHE A 142 1.77 11.67 -11.10
CA PHE A 142 1.72 12.66 -10.02
C PHE A 142 2.66 13.86 -10.19
N ASP A 143 3.57 13.83 -11.18
CA ASP A 143 4.66 14.82 -11.32
C ASP A 143 5.47 14.97 -10.01
N SER A 144 5.67 13.84 -9.34
CA SER A 144 6.29 13.78 -8.01
C SER A 144 7.11 12.51 -7.86
N ALA A 145 8.43 12.67 -7.86
CA ALA A 145 9.38 11.59 -7.60
C ALA A 145 9.23 11.02 -6.18
N LEU A 146 9.54 9.75 -6.02
CA LEU A 146 9.56 9.08 -4.71
C LEU A 146 10.56 9.72 -3.72
N SER A 147 11.63 10.33 -4.23
CA SER A 147 12.64 11.05 -3.43
C SER A 147 12.03 12.18 -2.59
N LYS A 148 11.02 12.90 -3.13
CA LYS A 148 10.28 13.96 -2.42
C LYS A 148 9.55 13.44 -1.19
N GLN A 149 9.14 12.17 -1.24
CA GLN A 149 8.47 11.48 -0.16
C GLN A 149 9.44 10.97 0.92
N GLN A 150 10.75 11.20 0.77
CA GLN A 150 11.80 10.74 1.68
C GLN A 150 11.86 9.20 1.82
N ILE A 151 11.44 8.47 0.78
CA ILE A 151 11.54 7.01 0.72
C ILE A 151 12.99 6.61 0.46
N SER A 152 13.55 5.78 1.35
CA SER A 152 14.95 5.31 1.22
C SER A 152 15.09 3.99 0.44
N LYS A 153 14.01 3.21 0.33
CA LYS A 153 13.95 1.89 -0.31
C LYS A 153 12.50 1.40 -0.38
N ILE A 154 12.26 0.39 -1.22
CA ILE A 154 10.99 -0.34 -1.29
C ILE A 154 11.29 -1.82 -1.03
N ASP A 155 10.82 -2.34 0.10
CA ASP A 155 10.81 -3.78 0.33
C ASP A 155 9.42 -4.34 0.03
N TRP A 156 9.34 -5.35 -0.83
CA TRP A 156 8.19 -6.23 -0.90
C TRP A 156 8.42 -7.41 0.05
N ILE A 157 7.47 -7.69 0.95
CA ILE A 157 7.50 -8.84 1.84
C ILE A 157 6.41 -9.81 1.39
N ILE A 158 6.82 -10.92 0.79
CA ILE A 158 5.89 -12.00 0.43
C ILE A 158 5.60 -12.82 1.68
N ILE A 159 4.33 -12.82 2.09
CA ILE A 159 3.87 -13.52 3.29
C ILE A 159 2.86 -14.63 2.95
N PRO A 160 2.92 -15.78 3.66
CA PRO A 160 2.00 -16.90 3.41
C PRO A 160 0.53 -16.59 3.68
N ASP A 161 0.28 -15.83 4.74
CA ASP A 161 -1.07 -15.52 5.22
C ASP A 161 -1.13 -14.11 5.83
N LEU A 162 -2.27 -13.44 5.63
CA LEU A 162 -2.62 -12.08 6.04
C LEU A 162 -4.14 -11.97 6.13
N ILE A 163 -4.67 -11.19 7.08
CA ILE A 163 -6.13 -11.05 7.27
C ILE A 163 -6.83 -10.25 6.15
N ILE A 164 -6.09 -9.44 5.38
CA ILE A 164 -6.64 -8.57 4.34
C ILE A 164 -6.43 -9.12 2.92
N GLY A 165 -7.15 -8.52 1.95
CA GLY A 165 -7.47 -9.12 0.66
C GLY A 165 -6.36 -9.21 -0.39
N GLY A 166 -5.22 -8.52 -0.26
CA GLY A 166 -4.24 -8.42 -1.35
C GLY A 166 -2.80 -8.17 -0.87
N GLY A 167 -2.55 -6.98 -0.37
CA GLY A 167 -1.30 -6.52 0.22
C GLY A 167 -1.56 -5.49 1.32
N MET A 168 -0.50 -4.82 1.78
CA MET A 168 -0.57 -3.70 2.74
C MET A 168 0.54 -2.70 2.38
N GLU A 169 0.18 -1.43 2.22
CA GLU A 169 1.04 -0.38 1.66
C GLU A 169 2.05 0.23 2.64
N ASN A 170 2.44 -0.51 3.70
CA ASN A 170 3.36 -0.02 4.73
C ASN A 170 4.53 0.75 4.09
N TRP A 171 4.71 2.01 4.46
CA TRP A 171 5.50 2.95 3.66
C TRP A 171 6.96 2.50 3.54
N GLY A 172 7.38 2.13 2.33
CA GLY A 172 8.71 1.58 2.04
C GLY A 172 8.90 0.08 2.34
N CYS A 173 7.90 -0.62 2.86
CA CYS A 173 7.96 -2.07 3.17
C CYS A 173 6.61 -2.77 2.98
N ILE A 174 6.15 -2.88 1.74
CA ILE A 174 4.84 -3.37 1.31
C ILE A 174 4.71 -4.88 1.53
N THR A 175 3.59 -5.36 2.07
CA THR A 175 3.32 -6.81 2.14
C THR A 175 2.51 -7.29 0.94
N LEU A 176 2.75 -8.53 0.53
CA LEU A 176 2.00 -9.19 -0.53
C LEU A 176 1.71 -10.63 -0.14
N LEU A 177 0.48 -11.08 -0.35
CA LEU A 177 0.11 -12.48 -0.14
C LEU A 177 0.72 -13.39 -1.21
N GLU A 178 1.41 -14.44 -0.77
CA GLU A 178 2.10 -15.40 -1.65
C GLU A 178 1.16 -15.98 -2.72
N LYS A 179 -0.08 -16.32 -2.34
CA LYS A 179 -1.10 -16.87 -3.25
C LYS A 179 -1.51 -15.93 -4.39
N HIS A 180 -1.26 -14.63 -4.27
CA HIS A 180 -1.56 -13.62 -5.29
C HIS A 180 -0.35 -13.31 -6.18
N THR A 181 0.83 -13.85 -5.85
CA THR A 181 2.01 -13.68 -6.70
C THR A 181 1.88 -14.52 -7.98
N ALA A 182 2.33 -13.96 -9.09
CA ALA A 182 2.42 -14.66 -10.37
C ALA A 182 3.77 -14.35 -11.04
N ASN A 183 4.06 -15.05 -12.13
CA ASN A 183 5.21 -14.72 -12.98
C ASN A 183 4.80 -14.54 -14.44
N THR A 184 5.70 -13.98 -15.24
CA THR A 184 5.46 -13.64 -16.65
C THR A 184 5.18 -14.84 -17.55
N SER A 185 5.50 -16.07 -17.14
CA SER A 185 5.13 -17.29 -17.88
C SER A 185 3.70 -17.76 -17.62
N MET A 186 3.02 -17.20 -16.61
CA MET A 186 1.63 -17.53 -16.30
C MET A 186 0.65 -16.81 -17.23
N ASP A 187 -0.55 -17.37 -17.38
CA ASP A 187 -1.64 -16.76 -18.16
C ASP A 187 -2.03 -15.37 -17.61
N MET A 188 -2.49 -14.50 -18.50
CA MET A 188 -2.98 -13.15 -18.22
C MET A 188 -4.09 -13.13 -17.16
N LYS A 189 -4.86 -14.21 -17.02
CA LYS A 189 -5.86 -14.36 -15.94
C LYS A 189 -5.25 -14.39 -14.54
N LYS A 190 -3.96 -14.70 -14.41
CA LYS A 190 -3.21 -14.59 -13.15
C LYS A 190 -2.30 -13.37 -13.13
N LEU A 191 -1.61 -13.09 -14.23
CA LEU A 191 -0.68 -11.97 -14.31
C LEU A 191 -1.39 -10.61 -14.18
N GLY A 192 -2.57 -10.45 -14.80
CA GLY A 192 -3.36 -9.21 -14.73
C GLY A 192 -3.69 -8.80 -13.29
N PRO A 193 -4.45 -9.62 -12.53
CA PRO A 193 -4.78 -9.31 -11.13
C PRO A 193 -3.55 -9.13 -10.24
N PHE A 194 -2.47 -9.86 -10.52
CA PHE A 194 -1.22 -9.68 -9.79
C PHE A 194 -0.60 -8.29 -10.03
N VAL A 195 -0.56 -7.82 -11.29
CA VAL A 195 -0.08 -6.46 -11.62
C VAL A 195 -1.03 -5.38 -11.11
N GLU A 196 -2.33 -5.65 -11.06
CA GLU A 196 -3.32 -4.76 -10.42
C GLU A 196 -2.97 -4.55 -8.95
N ILE A 197 -2.71 -5.63 -8.18
CA ILE A 197 -2.30 -5.52 -6.78
C ILE A 197 -0.99 -4.74 -6.65
N LEU A 198 0.03 -5.02 -7.47
CA LEU A 198 1.29 -4.25 -7.40
C LEU A 198 1.07 -2.75 -7.68
N SER A 199 0.21 -2.43 -8.64
CA SER A 199 -0.13 -1.06 -9.01
C SER A 199 -0.92 -0.36 -7.91
N HIS A 200 -1.83 -1.08 -7.26
CA HIS A 200 -2.63 -0.61 -6.13
C HIS A 200 -1.74 -0.19 -4.96
N GLU A 201 -0.92 -1.11 -4.46
CA GLU A 201 -0.06 -0.88 -3.29
C GLU A 201 0.97 0.23 -3.55
N LEU A 202 1.53 0.31 -4.76
CA LEU A 202 2.45 1.38 -5.13
C LEU A 202 1.74 2.73 -5.31
N SER A 203 0.47 2.75 -5.74
CA SER A 203 -0.32 3.99 -5.83
C SER A 203 -0.48 4.64 -4.47
N HIS A 204 -0.61 3.84 -3.41
CA HIS A 204 -0.76 4.36 -2.06
C HIS A 204 0.41 5.23 -1.56
N PHE A 205 1.59 5.12 -2.17
CA PHE A 205 2.72 6.01 -1.84
C PHE A 205 2.34 7.49 -2.01
N TRP A 206 1.54 7.83 -3.02
CA TRP A 206 0.98 9.18 -3.18
C TRP A 206 -0.38 9.32 -2.47
N VAL A 207 -1.28 8.33 -2.65
CA VAL A 207 -2.66 8.38 -2.13
C VAL A 207 -2.85 7.48 -0.90
N GLY A 208 -2.66 8.05 0.28
CA GLY A 208 -2.73 7.36 1.57
C GLY A 208 -1.51 7.68 2.42
N ASN A 209 -0.32 7.42 1.85
CA ASN A 209 0.95 7.60 2.54
C ASN A 209 1.38 9.06 2.55
N LEU A 210 1.78 9.60 1.39
CA LEU A 210 2.18 11.01 1.26
C LEU A 210 1.08 11.94 1.74
N VAL A 211 -0.13 11.77 1.19
CA VAL A 211 -1.33 12.51 1.61
C VAL A 211 -2.37 11.50 2.11
N GLY A 212 -2.82 11.69 3.35
CA GLY A 212 -3.86 10.85 3.92
C GLY A 212 -5.25 11.25 3.40
N PHE A 213 -6.14 10.27 3.30
CA PHE A 213 -7.54 10.47 2.93
C PHE A 213 -8.44 9.60 3.80
N PRO A 214 -9.74 9.91 3.91
CA PRO A 214 -10.72 8.96 4.39
C PRO A 214 -10.58 7.63 3.66
N PHE A 215 -10.67 6.53 4.40
CA PHE A 215 -10.38 5.18 3.91
C PHE A 215 -10.98 4.87 2.53
N HIS A 216 -12.28 5.12 2.35
CA HIS A 216 -12.96 4.84 1.08
C HIS A 216 -12.41 5.67 -0.10
N ILE A 217 -11.96 6.91 0.13
CA ILE A 217 -11.33 7.75 -0.90
C ILE A 217 -9.93 7.24 -1.21
N LYS A 218 -9.14 6.90 -0.17
CA LYS A 218 -7.80 6.31 -0.29
C LYS A 218 -7.85 5.08 -1.22
N GLU A 219 -8.73 4.14 -0.89
CA GLU A 219 -8.94 2.90 -1.64
C GLU A 219 -9.54 3.11 -3.03
N GLY A 220 -10.53 4.01 -3.15
CA GLY A 220 -11.15 4.33 -4.44
C GLY A 220 -10.16 4.96 -5.43
N LEU A 221 -9.27 5.82 -4.95
CA LEU A 221 -8.18 6.39 -5.75
C LEU A 221 -7.17 5.32 -6.15
N ALA A 222 -6.78 4.43 -5.23
CA ALA A 222 -5.88 3.33 -5.53
C ALA A 222 -6.46 2.38 -6.59
N LEU A 223 -7.75 2.00 -6.47
CA LEU A 223 -8.46 1.24 -7.51
C LEU A 223 -8.52 1.99 -8.85
N TYR A 224 -8.70 3.31 -8.84
CA TYR A 224 -8.70 4.08 -10.09
C TYR A 224 -7.32 4.06 -10.77
N LEU A 225 -6.26 4.26 -9.98
CA LEU A 225 -4.89 4.28 -10.46
C LEU A 225 -4.41 2.88 -10.89
N GLU A 226 -4.78 1.84 -10.16
CA GLU A 226 -4.38 0.46 -10.47
C GLU A 226 -4.82 0.08 -11.89
N GLN A 227 -6.03 0.47 -12.29
CA GLN A 227 -6.60 0.14 -13.60
C GLN A 227 -5.81 0.85 -14.70
N ILE A 228 -5.58 2.16 -14.55
CA ILE A 228 -4.83 2.97 -15.53
C ILE A 228 -3.39 2.45 -15.68
N VAL A 229 -2.71 2.25 -14.56
CA VAL A 229 -1.32 1.81 -14.53
C VAL A 229 -1.20 0.40 -15.10
N THR A 230 -2.08 -0.52 -14.71
CA THR A 230 -2.08 -1.89 -15.23
C THR A 230 -2.33 -1.92 -16.73
N ASP A 231 -3.28 -1.12 -17.22
CA ASP A 231 -3.58 -1.01 -18.65
C ASP A 231 -2.34 -0.59 -19.45
N GLU A 232 -1.58 0.38 -18.94
CA GLU A 232 -0.35 0.87 -19.55
C GLU A 232 0.80 -0.16 -19.47
N VAL A 233 1.05 -0.76 -18.30
CA VAL A 233 2.12 -1.75 -18.09
C VAL A 233 1.91 -3.00 -18.93
N LEU A 234 0.68 -3.51 -18.97
CA LEU A 234 0.32 -4.73 -19.70
C LEU A 234 -0.08 -4.47 -21.15
N LYS A 235 -0.14 -3.20 -21.57
CA LYS A 235 -0.59 -2.78 -22.92
C LYS A 235 -1.96 -3.36 -23.27
N ARG A 236 -2.87 -3.45 -22.29
CA ARG A 236 -4.25 -3.91 -22.52
C ARG A 236 -5.17 -2.72 -22.81
N PRO A 237 -6.29 -2.93 -23.54
CA PRO A 237 -7.30 -1.88 -23.72
C PRO A 237 -7.80 -1.36 -22.37
N SER A 238 -8.28 -0.12 -22.36
CA SER A 238 -8.74 0.47 -21.11
C SER A 238 -9.84 -0.36 -20.45
N SER A 239 -9.63 -0.68 -19.18
CA SER A 239 -10.53 -1.44 -18.31
C SER A 239 -11.57 -0.54 -17.63
N LEU A 240 -11.36 0.78 -17.62
CA LEU A 240 -12.25 1.75 -17.00
C LEU A 240 -13.57 1.90 -17.76
N SER A 241 -14.69 1.66 -17.07
CA SER A 241 -16.04 1.99 -17.58
C SER A 241 -16.41 3.42 -17.18
N ILE A 242 -15.95 4.41 -17.95
CA ILE A 242 -16.31 5.81 -17.70
C ILE A 242 -17.70 6.08 -18.31
N LYS A 243 -18.75 6.06 -17.47
CA LYS A 243 -20.11 6.49 -17.84
C LYS A 243 -20.38 7.88 -17.28
N LYS A 244 -20.95 8.79 -18.08
CA LYS A 244 -21.49 10.06 -17.58
C LYS A 244 -22.81 9.81 -16.85
N ASN A 245 -22.93 10.35 -15.64
CA ASN A 245 -24.12 10.36 -14.79
C ASN A 245 -24.64 8.95 -14.45
N SER A 246 -24.16 8.37 -13.35
CA SER A 246 -24.86 7.22 -12.75
C SER A 246 -26.13 7.71 -12.05
N THR A 247 -27.30 7.20 -12.44
CA THR A 247 -28.57 7.45 -11.75
C THR A 247 -28.69 6.68 -10.42
N GLU A 248 -27.75 5.78 -10.12
CA GLU A 248 -27.67 5.08 -8.84
C GLU A 248 -27.14 6.03 -7.76
N LYS A 249 -28.01 6.37 -6.79
CA LYS A 249 -27.60 7.12 -5.60
C LYS A 249 -26.56 6.29 -4.83
N ARG A 250 -25.41 6.90 -4.53
CA ARG A 250 -24.45 6.40 -3.52
C ARG A 250 -25.25 6.04 -2.27
N LYS A 251 -25.28 4.76 -1.90
CA LYS A 251 -25.73 4.39 -0.56
C LYS A 251 -24.69 4.96 0.38
N ASP A 252 -25.11 5.85 1.26
CA ASP A 252 -24.22 6.40 2.28
C ASP A 252 -24.01 5.33 3.36
N LEU A 253 -23.31 4.25 2.98
CA LEU A 253 -23.02 3.12 3.85
C LEU A 253 -22.21 3.57 5.06
N VAL A 254 -21.40 4.62 4.96
CA VAL A 254 -20.68 5.19 6.11
C VAL A 254 -21.67 5.77 7.11
N THR A 255 -22.66 6.53 6.66
CA THR A 255 -23.71 7.07 7.53
C THR A 255 -24.69 5.99 8.00
N GLU A 256 -25.07 5.02 7.17
CA GLU A 256 -25.91 3.88 7.58
C GLU A 256 -25.19 2.96 8.59
N ILE A 257 -23.88 2.74 8.42
CA ILE A 257 -23.02 2.02 9.39
C ILE A 257 -22.90 2.84 10.67
N LYS A 258 -22.72 4.16 10.61
CA LYS A 258 -22.68 5.02 11.82
C LYS A 258 -24.03 5.11 12.53
N GLN A 259 -25.15 5.10 11.80
CA GLN A 259 -26.51 5.23 12.34
C GLN A 259 -27.13 3.89 12.78
N GLY A 260 -26.63 2.75 12.27
CA GLY A 260 -27.14 1.42 12.59
C GLY A 260 -26.34 0.61 13.63
N ASN A 261 -25.24 1.16 14.17
CA ASN A 261 -24.24 0.40 14.94
C ASN A 261 -24.05 0.82 16.40
N ASP A 262 -25.13 1.13 17.13
CA ASP A 262 -24.99 1.33 18.59
C ASP A 262 -24.50 0.06 19.33
N ASN A 263 -24.43 -1.11 18.65
CA ASN A 263 -24.07 -2.41 19.24
C ASN A 263 -22.92 -3.19 18.54
N LEU A 264 -22.22 -2.64 17.54
CA LEU A 264 -21.05 -3.34 16.97
C LEU A 264 -19.77 -2.98 17.72
N SER A 265 -18.87 -3.95 17.90
CA SER A 265 -17.51 -3.63 18.32
C SER A 265 -16.83 -2.78 17.23
N VAL A 266 -15.87 -1.95 17.64
CA VAL A 266 -15.01 -1.15 16.74
C VAL A 266 -14.46 -2.03 15.60
N GLU A 267 -14.03 -3.25 15.93
CA GLU A 267 -13.49 -4.24 14.99
C GLU A 267 -14.53 -4.73 13.95
N GLN A 268 -15.80 -4.90 14.34
CA GLN A 268 -16.89 -5.28 13.44
C GLN A 268 -17.34 -4.13 12.54
N ALA A 269 -17.36 -2.91 13.06
CA ALA A 269 -17.64 -1.71 12.28
C ALA A 269 -16.54 -1.45 11.23
N PHE A 270 -15.27 -1.64 11.62
CA PHE A 270 -14.15 -1.59 10.70
C PHE A 270 -14.20 -2.72 9.67
N SER A 271 -14.39 -3.97 10.05
CA SER A 271 -14.53 -5.08 9.07
C SER A 271 -15.63 -4.82 8.02
N LYS A 272 -16.72 -4.12 8.39
CA LYS A 272 -17.76 -3.69 7.43
C LYS A 272 -17.37 -2.48 6.59
N MET A 273 -16.66 -1.49 7.13
CA MET A 273 -16.09 -0.37 6.35
C MET A 273 -15.08 -0.86 5.32
N PHE A 274 -14.32 -1.90 5.67
CA PHE A 274 -13.36 -2.61 4.84
C PHE A 274 -14.02 -3.75 4.04
N SER A 275 -15.34 -3.69 3.84
CA SER A 275 -15.99 -4.57 2.87
C SER A 275 -15.75 -4.04 1.46
N GLY A 276 -15.44 -4.93 0.50
CA GLY A 276 -15.16 -4.58 -0.90
C GLY A 276 -16.22 -3.67 -1.55
N VAL A 277 -17.45 -3.64 -1.00
CA VAL A 277 -18.54 -2.76 -1.44
C VAL A 277 -18.18 -1.26 -1.29
N ALA A 278 -17.55 -0.84 -0.20
CA ALA A 278 -17.20 0.58 0.01
C ALA A 278 -16.11 1.06 -0.96
N TYR A 279 -15.15 0.19 -1.27
CA TYR A 279 -14.06 0.41 -2.22
C TYR A 279 -14.65 0.62 -3.62
N THR A 280 -15.47 -0.32 -4.07
CA THR A 280 -16.08 -0.30 -5.41
C THR A 280 -17.01 0.89 -5.58
N GLN A 281 -17.80 1.26 -4.57
CA GLN A 281 -18.67 2.44 -4.66
C GLN A 281 -17.90 3.75 -4.77
N CYS A 282 -16.80 3.91 -4.03
CA CYS A 282 -15.99 5.12 -4.15
C CYS A 282 -15.25 5.16 -5.49
N PHE A 283 -14.73 4.02 -5.94
CA PHE A 283 -14.14 3.88 -7.27
C PHE A 283 -15.15 4.24 -8.38
N ASP A 284 -16.38 3.72 -8.31
CA ASP A 284 -17.44 4.03 -9.27
C ASP A 284 -17.74 5.53 -9.28
N TRP A 285 -17.86 6.15 -8.11
CA TRP A 285 -18.07 7.59 -7.98
C TRP A 285 -16.91 8.43 -8.55
N ILE A 286 -15.66 8.02 -8.31
CA ILE A 286 -14.49 8.66 -8.92
C ILE A 286 -14.57 8.55 -10.45
N CYS A 287 -14.91 7.37 -10.98
CA CYS A 287 -15.01 7.14 -12.42
C CYS A 287 -16.14 7.94 -13.07
N THR A 288 -17.32 8.01 -12.45
CA THR A 288 -18.51 8.63 -13.04
C THR A 288 -18.60 10.13 -12.78
N GLU A 289 -18.47 10.53 -11.52
CA GLU A 289 -18.78 11.90 -11.07
C GLU A 289 -17.54 12.80 -11.03
N CYS A 290 -16.33 12.25 -10.85
CA CYS A 290 -15.10 13.05 -10.90
C CYS A 290 -14.49 13.01 -12.30
N VAL A 291 -14.06 11.84 -12.74
CA VAL A 291 -13.37 11.64 -14.03
C VAL A 291 -14.33 11.80 -15.20
N GLY A 292 -15.54 11.23 -15.11
CA GLY A 292 -16.57 11.35 -16.15
C GLY A 292 -17.07 12.78 -16.37
N ALA A 293 -17.08 13.61 -15.32
CA ALA A 293 -17.45 15.01 -15.40
C ALA A 293 -16.33 15.92 -15.91
N LEU A 294 -15.12 15.78 -15.34
CA LEU A 294 -13.98 16.68 -15.61
C LEU A 294 -13.14 16.26 -16.83
N GLY A 295 -13.19 14.98 -17.19
CA GLY A 295 -12.24 14.33 -18.09
C GLY A 295 -10.95 13.91 -17.37
N PRO A 296 -10.27 12.86 -17.86
CA PRO A 296 -9.11 12.26 -17.18
C PRO A 296 -7.93 13.22 -17.01
N THR A 297 -7.66 14.08 -17.99
CA THR A 297 -6.57 15.07 -17.92
C THR A 297 -6.82 16.08 -16.79
N THR A 298 -8.00 16.68 -16.76
CA THR A 298 -8.36 17.67 -15.73
C THR A 298 -8.40 17.02 -14.34
N PHE A 299 -8.95 15.81 -14.22
CA PHE A 299 -8.95 15.08 -12.95
C PHE A 299 -7.53 14.84 -12.45
N ARG A 300 -6.63 14.31 -13.29
CA ARG A 300 -5.22 14.10 -12.96
C ARG A 300 -4.56 15.41 -12.52
N ASP A 301 -4.73 16.49 -13.27
CA ASP A 301 -4.05 17.76 -12.97
C ASP A 301 -4.55 18.37 -11.65
N ARG A 302 -5.85 18.26 -11.35
CA ARG A 302 -6.40 18.65 -10.04
C ARG A 302 -5.90 17.75 -8.91
N LEU A 303 -5.82 16.44 -9.13
CA LEU A 303 -5.31 15.49 -8.14
C LEU A 303 -3.83 15.74 -7.85
N ARG A 304 -3.01 16.03 -8.87
CA ARG A 304 -1.61 16.45 -8.71
C ARG A 304 -1.49 17.66 -7.81
N GLN A 305 -2.28 18.70 -8.08
CA GLN A 305 -2.29 19.93 -7.27
C GLN A 305 -2.73 19.64 -5.84
N LEU A 306 -3.80 18.86 -5.64
CA LEU A 306 -4.28 18.47 -4.32
C LEU A 306 -3.20 17.74 -3.52
N ILE A 307 -2.45 16.82 -4.16
CA ILE A 307 -1.38 16.08 -3.51
C ILE A 307 -0.22 16.99 -3.13
N SER A 308 0.24 17.85 -4.05
CA SER A 308 1.40 18.73 -3.80
C SER A 308 1.12 19.79 -2.73
N GLU A 309 -0.11 20.28 -2.62
CA GLU A 309 -0.51 21.25 -1.60
C GLU A 309 -0.66 20.64 -0.20
N ASN A 310 -0.75 19.31 -0.09
CA ASN A 310 -1.10 18.61 1.17
C ASN A 310 -0.09 17.53 1.57
N GLU A 311 1.14 17.54 1.03
CA GLU A 311 2.19 16.58 1.37
C GLU A 311 2.39 16.44 2.89
N PHE A 312 2.45 15.20 3.38
CA PHE A 312 2.54 14.84 4.80
C PHE A 312 1.36 15.33 5.66
N GLY A 313 0.24 15.69 5.02
CA GLY A 313 -1.03 16.07 5.63
C GLY A 313 -2.13 15.05 5.40
N PHE A 314 -3.37 15.49 5.62
CA PHE A 314 -4.59 14.73 5.44
C PHE A 314 -5.65 15.61 4.76
N VAL A 315 -6.36 15.08 3.77
CA VAL A 315 -7.43 15.79 3.05
C VAL A 315 -8.77 15.16 3.41
N HIS A 316 -9.66 15.94 4.03
CA HIS A 316 -10.98 15.45 4.39
C HIS A 316 -11.90 15.30 3.17
N GLU A 317 -12.93 14.45 3.29
CA GLU A 317 -13.88 14.16 2.20
C GLU A 317 -14.53 15.42 1.63
N LYS A 318 -14.82 16.42 2.47
CA LYS A 318 -15.41 17.69 2.03
C LYS A 318 -14.49 18.45 1.08
N ASP A 319 -13.21 18.55 1.43
CA ASP A 319 -12.21 19.29 0.66
C ASP A 319 -11.90 18.55 -0.64
N PHE A 320 -11.74 17.22 -0.58
CA PHE A 320 -11.64 16.37 -1.77
C PHE A 320 -12.82 16.58 -2.71
N THR A 321 -14.05 16.50 -2.19
CA THR A 321 -15.27 16.66 -2.98
C THR A 321 -15.37 18.05 -3.60
N GLN A 322 -14.89 19.10 -2.93
CA GLN A 322 -14.90 20.46 -3.47
C GLN A 322 -13.93 20.61 -4.65
N VAL A 323 -12.80 19.90 -4.65
CA VAL A 323 -11.83 19.92 -5.75
C VAL A 323 -12.36 19.24 -7.01
N PHE A 324 -13.18 18.20 -6.87
CA PHE A 324 -13.61 17.36 -8.01
C PHE A 324 -15.07 17.53 -8.45
N LYS A 325 -15.83 18.43 -7.81
CA LYS A 325 -17.10 18.94 -8.34
C LYS A 325 -16.88 20.06 -9.38
#